data_AF-A0A2M6P0E3-F1
#
_entry.id   AF-A0A2M6P0E3-F1
#
_cell.length_a   1.000
_cell.length_b   1.000
_cell.length_c   1.000
_cell.angle_alpha   90.00
_cell.angle_beta   90.00
_cell.angle_gamma   90.00
#
_symmetry.space_group_name_H-M   'P 1'
#
loop_
_entity.id
_entity.type
_entity.pdbx_description
1 polymer ?
#
loop_
_entity_poly.entity_id
_entity_poly.type
_entity_poly.pdbx_seq_one_letter_code
_entity_poly.pdbx_strand_id
1 'polypeptide(L)'
;MLKFILKTIILILGIIALIFLHLGVSFLLPEPINKINIIITFITLFIVIRETGVVIWISLILHLFLELYAVTPFGSILFPSVIATLITYWIHRDVLTNRSWYAAAALSGIFLLIYRIGYTLIASASQILTTKHLTINYTNLAKTFLWEMGCTIILVTILYNILVLFIKRLQKTIIYS
;
A
#
# COMPACT_ATOMS: atom_id res chain seq x y z
N MET A 1 -6.61 -7.38 30.50
CA MET A 1 -7.65 -7.72 29.50
C MET A 1 -8.20 -6.48 28.78
N LEU A 2 -8.74 -5.48 29.48
CA LEU A 2 -9.33 -4.26 28.86
C LEU A 2 -8.39 -3.53 27.87
N LYS A 3 -7.11 -3.32 28.23
CA LYS A 3 -6.12 -2.68 27.35
C LYS A 3 -5.89 -3.44 26.04
N PHE A 4 -6.01 -4.77 26.05
CA PHE A 4 -5.84 -5.61 24.86
C PHE A 4 -7.06 -5.50 23.94
N ILE A 5 -8.27 -5.56 24.52
CA ILE A 5 -9.53 -5.37 23.80
C ILE A 5 -9.54 -4.00 23.12
N LEU A 6 -9.18 -2.94 23.86
CA LEU A 6 -9.15 -1.58 23.31
C LEU A 6 -8.15 -1.45 22.16
N LYS A 7 -6.94 -2.01 22.27
CA LYS A 7 -5.95 -2.01 21.17
C LYS A 7 -6.49 -2.71 19.93
N THR A 8 -7.21 -3.82 20.11
CA THR A 8 -7.80 -4.58 19.01
C THR A 8 -8.91 -3.80 18.33
N ILE A 9 -9.79 -3.15 19.11
CA ILE A 9 -10.85 -2.28 18.58
C ILE A 9 -10.26 -1.13 17.77
N ILE A 10 -9.23 -0.45 18.31
CA ILE A 10 -8.55 0.65 17.61
C ILE A 10 -7.93 0.17 16.29
N LEU A 11 -7.32 -1.02 16.28
CA LEU A 11 -6.74 -1.60 15.07
C LEU A 11 -7.83 -1.84 14.00
N ILE A 12 -8.95 -2.46 14.39
CA ILE A 12 -10.08 -2.74 13.47
C ILE A 12 -10.64 -1.43 12.91
N LEU A 13 -10.90 -0.44 13.77
CA LEU A 13 -11.37 0.87 13.33
C LEU A 13 -10.37 1.56 12.41
N GLY A 14 -9.06 1.43 12.68
CA GLY A 14 -8.01 1.95 11.81
C GLY A 14 -8.00 1.31 10.43
N ILE A 15 -8.16 -0.01 10.35
CA ILE A 15 -8.28 -0.76 9.08
C ILE A 15 -9.50 -0.28 8.28
N ILE A 16 -10.66 -0.17 8.94
CA ILE A 16 -11.90 0.29 8.31
C ILE A 16 -11.73 1.73 7.80
N ALA A 17 -11.19 2.63 8.63
CA ALA A 17 -10.93 4.02 8.25
C ALA A 17 -9.98 4.12 7.05
N LEU A 18 -8.95 3.26 6.98
CA LEU A 18 -8.01 3.24 5.87
C LEU A 18 -8.68 2.81 4.56
N ILE A 19 -9.58 1.83 4.61
CA ILE A 19 -10.36 1.38 3.45
C ILE A 19 -11.27 2.51 2.97
N PHE A 20 -12.01 3.15 3.88
CA PHE A 20 -12.86 4.30 3.52
C PHE A 20 -12.05 5.46 2.94
N LEU A 21 -10.86 5.74 3.49
CA LEU A 21 -9.97 6.76 2.94
C LEU A 21 -9.51 6.39 1.53
N HIS A 22 -9.15 5.13 1.29
CA HIS A 22 -8.75 4.65 -0.03
C HIS A 22 -9.89 4.77 -1.06
N LEU A 23 -11.11 4.36 -0.68
CA LEU A 23 -12.29 4.51 -1.53
C LEU A 23 -12.60 5.99 -1.78
N GLY A 24 -12.58 6.82 -0.74
CA GLY A 24 -12.79 8.26 -0.86
C GLY A 24 -11.81 8.92 -1.81
N VAL A 25 -10.51 8.59 -1.71
CA VAL A 25 -9.49 9.07 -2.65
C VAL A 25 -9.75 8.59 -4.08
N SER A 26 -10.15 7.33 -4.25
CA SER A 26 -10.37 6.73 -5.57
C SER A 26 -11.60 7.28 -6.29
N PHE A 27 -12.65 7.65 -5.54
CA PHE A 27 -13.93 8.09 -6.12
C PHE A 27 -14.16 9.61 -6.08
N LEU A 28 -13.60 10.33 -5.11
CA LEU A 28 -13.88 11.76 -4.91
C LEU A 28 -12.84 12.69 -5.54
N LEU A 29 -11.59 12.24 -5.68
CA LEU A 29 -10.53 13.10 -6.23
C LEU A 29 -10.57 13.11 -7.77
N PRO A 30 -10.09 14.20 -8.41
CA PRO A 30 -9.97 14.27 -9.86
C PRO A 30 -8.82 13.40 -10.38
N GLU A 31 -8.88 12.99 -11.65
CA GLU A 31 -7.72 12.39 -12.32
C GLU A 31 -6.59 13.43 -12.46
N PRO A 32 -5.30 13.05 -12.27
CA PRO A 32 -4.78 11.70 -11.99
C PRO A 32 -4.66 11.37 -10.49
N ILE A 33 -5.07 12.27 -9.60
CA ILE A 33 -4.89 12.14 -8.14
C ILE A 33 -5.68 10.95 -7.58
N ASN A 34 -6.83 10.63 -8.18
CA ASN A 34 -7.60 9.44 -7.82
C ASN A 34 -6.90 8.09 -8.07
N LYS A 35 -5.72 8.10 -8.71
CA LYS A 35 -4.89 6.89 -8.87
C LYS A 35 -3.94 6.66 -7.70
N ILE A 36 -3.94 7.52 -6.68
CA ILE A 36 -3.11 7.33 -5.49
C ILE A 36 -3.50 6.04 -4.75
N ASN A 37 -2.50 5.19 -4.51
CA ASN A 37 -2.71 3.97 -3.75
C ASN A 37 -2.45 4.21 -2.24
N ILE A 38 -3.50 4.60 -1.53
CA ILE A 38 -3.46 4.89 -0.08
C ILE A 38 -3.02 3.68 0.76
N ILE A 39 -3.44 2.48 0.37
CA ILE A 39 -3.10 1.27 1.14
C ILE A 39 -1.62 0.95 0.99
N ILE A 40 -1.08 1.01 -0.23
CA ILE A 40 0.36 0.83 -0.47
C ILE A 40 1.17 1.95 0.19
N THR A 41 0.66 3.18 0.18
CA THR A 41 1.26 4.32 0.90
C THR A 41 1.42 4.01 2.39
N PHE A 42 0.33 3.58 3.03
CA PHE A 42 0.32 3.22 4.44
C PHE A 42 1.27 2.07 4.75
N ILE A 43 1.23 0.98 3.96
CA ILE A 43 2.08 -0.19 4.16
C ILE A 43 3.56 0.19 4.01
N THR A 44 3.92 0.97 3.00
CA THR A 44 5.31 1.41 2.78
C THR A 44 5.82 2.22 3.96
N LEU A 45 5.04 3.20 4.42
CA LEU A 45 5.39 4.01 5.59
C LEU A 45 5.50 3.15 6.85
N PHE A 46 4.62 2.17 7.02
CA PHE A 46 4.66 1.25 8.15
C PHE A 46 5.92 0.39 8.14
N ILE A 47 6.31 -0.14 6.97
CA ILE A 47 7.58 -0.88 6.78
C ILE A 47 8.75 -0.02 7.23
N VAL A 48 8.87 1.21 6.71
CA VAL A 48 10.01 2.10 6.97
C VAL A 48 10.09 2.57 8.42
N ILE A 49 8.96 2.77 9.09
CA ILE A 49 8.92 3.33 10.45
C ILE A 49 9.05 2.25 11.52
N ARG A 50 8.41 1.09 11.31
CA ARG A 50 8.27 0.05 12.35
C ARG A 50 9.16 -1.16 12.13
N GLU A 51 9.52 -1.48 10.88
CA GLU A 51 10.35 -2.65 10.52
C GLU A 51 9.83 -4.00 11.05
N THR A 52 8.52 -4.11 11.34
CA THR A 52 7.93 -5.33 11.90
C THR A 52 7.24 -6.18 10.83
N GLY A 53 7.42 -7.50 10.91
CA GLY A 53 6.75 -8.47 10.05
C GLY A 53 5.22 -8.50 10.20
N VAL A 54 4.66 -7.86 11.23
CA VAL A 54 3.22 -7.66 11.43
C VAL A 54 2.58 -6.96 10.22
N VAL A 55 3.34 -6.15 9.50
CA VAL A 55 2.87 -5.44 8.31
C VAL A 55 2.36 -6.37 7.20
N ILE A 56 2.89 -7.60 7.11
CA ILE A 56 2.46 -8.60 6.11
C ILE A 56 1.03 -9.04 6.43
N TRP A 57 0.72 -9.29 7.70
CA TRP A 57 -0.62 -9.65 8.15
C TRP A 57 -1.61 -8.49 7.98
N ILE A 58 -1.17 -7.25 8.27
CA ILE A 58 -2.00 -6.07 8.03
C ILE A 58 -2.30 -5.92 6.54
N SER A 59 -1.30 -6.12 5.67
CA SER A 59 -1.47 -6.09 4.22
C SER A 59 -2.44 -7.16 3.73
N LEU A 60 -2.33 -8.40 4.24
CA LEU A 60 -3.27 -9.48 3.92
C LEU A 60 -4.71 -9.09 4.28
N ILE A 61 -4.95 -8.58 5.49
CA ILE A 61 -6.30 -8.18 5.92
C ILE A 61 -6.83 -7.03 5.06
N LEU A 62 -6.03 -5.97 4.85
CA LEU A 62 -6.44 -4.81 4.06
C LEU A 62 -6.82 -5.18 2.63
N HIS A 63 -5.98 -5.98 1.96
CA HIS A 63 -6.23 -6.37 0.58
C HIS A 63 -7.32 -7.44 0.47
N LEU A 64 -7.53 -8.27 1.49
CA LEU A 64 -8.68 -9.17 1.54
C LEU A 64 -9.98 -8.37 1.54
N PHE A 65 -10.08 -7.33 2.37
CA PHE A 65 -11.25 -6.45 2.35
C PHE A 65 -11.41 -5.72 1.02
N LEU A 66 -10.32 -5.23 0.40
CA LEU A 66 -10.42 -4.64 -0.95
C LEU A 66 -10.93 -5.64 -1.98
N GLU A 67 -10.44 -6.88 -1.94
CA GLU A 67 -10.84 -7.94 -2.88
C GLU A 67 -12.36 -8.19 -2.81
N LEU A 68 -12.98 -8.09 -1.62
CA LEU A 68 -14.43 -8.25 -1.45
C LEU A 68 -15.25 -7.16 -2.16
N TYR A 69 -14.65 -6.00 -2.46
CA TYR A 69 -15.29 -4.91 -3.21
C TYR A 69 -14.88 -4.88 -4.69
N ALA A 70 -13.89 -5.67 -5.09
CA ALA A 70 -13.36 -5.64 -6.43
C ALA A 70 -14.22 -6.45 -7.40
N VAL A 71 -14.38 -5.94 -8.63
CA VAL A 71 -15.06 -6.66 -9.73
C VAL A 71 -14.09 -7.64 -10.44
N THR A 72 -12.82 -7.64 -10.04
CA THR A 72 -11.78 -8.51 -10.60
C THR A 72 -11.85 -9.92 -10.01
N PRO A 73 -11.33 -10.94 -10.71
CA PRO A 73 -11.30 -12.31 -10.19
C PRO A 73 -10.63 -12.39 -8.82
N PHE A 74 -11.20 -13.18 -7.91
CA PHE A 74 -10.70 -13.32 -6.54
C PHE A 74 -9.22 -13.75 -6.53
N GLY A 75 -8.41 -13.03 -5.75
CA GLY A 75 -6.98 -13.24 -5.60
C GLY A 75 -6.13 -12.34 -6.49
N SER A 76 -6.75 -11.62 -7.44
CA SER A 76 -6.01 -10.74 -8.36
C SER A 76 -5.39 -9.53 -7.67
N ILE A 77 -5.95 -9.06 -6.56
CA ILE A 77 -5.40 -7.96 -5.77
C ILE A 77 -4.65 -8.53 -4.55
N LEU A 78 -5.25 -9.51 -3.87
CA LEU A 78 -4.74 -10.09 -2.62
C LEU A 78 -3.37 -10.75 -2.80
N PHE A 79 -3.18 -11.66 -3.77
CA PHE A 79 -1.91 -12.36 -3.89
C PHE A 79 -0.75 -11.44 -4.29
N PRO A 80 -0.89 -10.58 -5.33
CA PRO A 80 0.19 -9.68 -5.72
C PRO A 80 0.58 -8.69 -4.63
N SER A 81 -0.40 -8.19 -3.87
CA SER A 81 -0.15 -7.22 -2.81
C SER A 81 0.58 -7.83 -1.61
N VAL A 82 0.22 -9.04 -1.19
CA VAL A 82 0.92 -9.74 -0.10
C VAL A 82 2.34 -10.10 -0.52
N ILE A 83 2.54 -10.60 -1.74
CA ILE A 83 3.88 -10.89 -2.28
C ILE A 83 4.72 -9.60 -2.38
N ALA A 84 4.15 -8.52 -2.91
CA ALA A 84 4.82 -7.22 -2.99
C ALA A 84 5.19 -6.70 -1.60
N THR A 85 4.32 -6.86 -0.60
CA THR A 85 4.60 -6.49 0.79
C THR A 85 5.76 -7.30 1.36
N LEU A 86 5.76 -8.61 1.16
CA LEU A 86 6.80 -9.50 1.66
C LEU A 86 8.16 -9.15 1.05
N ILE A 87 8.23 -9.01 -0.27
CA ILE A 87 9.48 -8.67 -0.97
C ILE A 87 9.96 -7.27 -0.57
N THR A 88 9.06 -6.29 -0.51
CA THR A 88 9.42 -4.92 -0.09
C THR A 88 9.91 -4.90 1.36
N TYR A 89 9.31 -5.69 2.24
CA TYR A 89 9.76 -5.86 3.62
C TYR A 89 11.18 -6.44 3.69
N TRP A 90 11.47 -7.51 2.93
CA TRP A 90 12.81 -8.08 2.86
C TRP A 90 13.84 -7.11 2.29
N ILE A 91 13.50 -6.39 1.21
CA ILE A 91 14.38 -5.36 0.64
C ILE A 91 14.67 -4.28 1.67
N HIS A 92 13.67 -3.80 2.42
CA HIS A 92 13.92 -2.80 3.46
C HIS A 92 14.81 -3.33 4.59
N ARG A 93 14.58 -4.57 5.03
CA ARG A 93 15.32 -5.20 6.11
C ARG A 93 16.79 -5.48 5.76
N ASP A 94 17.07 -5.90 4.54
CA ASP A 94 18.38 -6.45 4.17
C ASP A 94 19.18 -5.56 3.20
N VAL A 95 18.52 -4.69 2.43
CA VAL A 95 19.17 -3.87 1.38
C VAL A 95 19.04 -2.37 1.66
N LEU A 96 17.81 -1.88 1.86
CA LEU A 96 17.49 -0.46 2.04
C LEU A 96 17.20 -0.14 3.52
N THR A 97 18.15 -0.41 4.39
CA THR A 97 18.01 -0.27 5.86
C THR A 97 17.90 1.18 6.35
N ASN A 98 18.14 2.16 5.48
CA ASN A 98 18.12 3.57 5.84
C ASN A 98 16.69 4.10 6.08
N ARG A 99 16.42 4.65 7.27
CA ARG A 99 15.18 5.39 7.54
C ARG A 99 15.23 6.81 6.96
N SER A 100 14.94 6.91 5.67
CA SER A 100 15.03 8.15 4.93
C SER A 100 13.87 8.30 3.93
N TRP A 101 13.64 9.53 3.47
CA TRP A 101 12.60 9.81 2.49
C TRP A 101 12.91 9.14 1.14
N TYR A 102 14.19 9.03 0.76
CA TYR A 102 14.60 8.37 -0.48
C TYR A 102 14.38 6.85 -0.42
N ALA A 103 14.61 6.22 0.75
CA ALA A 103 14.30 4.81 0.94
C ALA A 103 12.79 4.56 0.86
N ALA A 104 11.96 5.40 1.50
CA ALA A 104 10.51 5.30 1.41
C ALA A 104 10.00 5.45 -0.03
N ALA A 105 10.54 6.43 -0.78
CA ALA A 105 10.23 6.63 -2.19
C ALA A 105 10.61 5.40 -3.03
N ALA A 106 11.84 4.90 -2.90
CA ALA A 106 12.32 3.73 -3.63
C ALA A 106 11.48 2.47 -3.31
N LEU A 107 11.19 2.22 -2.03
CA LEU A 107 10.39 1.08 -1.60
C LEU A 107 8.95 1.15 -2.14
N SER A 108 8.32 2.33 -2.15
CA SER A 108 6.98 2.46 -2.75
C SER A 108 6.98 2.18 -4.25
N GLY A 109 8.01 2.62 -4.97
CA GLY A 109 8.18 2.30 -6.39
C GLY A 109 8.37 0.80 -6.64
N ILE A 110 9.24 0.15 -5.87
CA ILE A 110 9.48 -1.30 -5.95
C ILE A 110 8.19 -2.07 -5.61
N PHE A 111 7.50 -1.68 -4.54
CA PHE A 111 6.23 -2.28 -4.15
C PHE A 111 5.24 -2.25 -5.31
N LEU A 112 4.99 -1.06 -5.89
CA LEU A 112 4.03 -0.88 -6.97
C LEU A 112 4.41 -1.66 -8.22
N LEU A 113 5.70 -1.71 -8.55
CA LEU A 113 6.21 -2.47 -9.69
C LEU A 113 5.92 -3.97 -9.50
N ILE A 114 6.25 -4.54 -8.35
CA ILE A 114 6.00 -5.97 -8.06
C ILE A 114 4.49 -6.25 -8.04
N TYR A 115 3.72 -5.40 -7.37
CA TYR A 115 2.26 -5.51 -7.31
C TYR A 115 1.64 -5.51 -8.72
N ARG A 116 2.08 -4.60 -9.60
CA ARG A 116 1.53 -4.48 -10.96
C ARG A 116 1.96 -5.61 -11.88
N ILE A 117 3.20 -6.10 -11.75
CA ILE A 117 3.63 -7.32 -12.46
C ILE A 117 2.76 -8.49 -12.02
N GLY A 118 2.56 -8.71 -10.71
CA GLY A 118 1.71 -9.79 -10.21
C GLY A 118 0.26 -9.66 -10.67
N TYR A 119 -0.32 -8.46 -10.57
CA TYR A 119 -1.68 -8.18 -11.02
C TYR A 119 -1.86 -8.46 -12.52
N THR A 120 -0.95 -7.96 -13.35
CA THR A 120 -1.02 -8.16 -14.81
C THR A 120 -0.84 -9.61 -15.21
N LEU A 121 0.02 -10.37 -14.52
CA LEU A 121 0.18 -11.81 -14.74
C LEU A 121 -1.10 -12.58 -14.41
N ILE A 122 -1.70 -12.34 -13.24
CA ILE A 122 -2.94 -13.01 -12.84
C ILE A 122 -4.10 -12.61 -13.77
N ALA A 123 -4.21 -11.33 -14.10
CA ALA A 123 -5.23 -10.84 -15.04
C ALA A 123 -5.09 -11.52 -16.41
N SER A 124 -3.87 -11.59 -16.96
CA SER A 124 -3.61 -12.24 -18.25
C SER A 124 -3.88 -13.75 -18.20
N ALA A 125 -3.47 -14.44 -17.13
CA ALA A 125 -3.75 -15.86 -16.94
C ALA A 125 -5.26 -16.13 -16.84
N SER A 126 -6.02 -15.27 -16.15
CA SER A 126 -7.47 -15.42 -16.03
C SER A 126 -8.20 -15.32 -17.37
N GLN A 127 -7.69 -14.51 -18.30
CA GLN A 127 -8.27 -14.37 -19.63
C GLN A 127 -8.09 -15.63 -20.48
N ILE A 128 -6.91 -16.23 -20.42
CA ILE A 128 -6.62 -17.49 -21.11
C ILE A 128 -7.58 -18.60 -20.64
N LEU A 129 -7.86 -18.64 -19.33
CA LEU A 129 -8.69 -19.68 -18.72
C LEU A 129 -10.19 -19.47 -18.93
N THR A 130 -10.68 -18.23 -19.04
CA THR A 130 -12.13 -17.94 -18.96
C THR A 130 -12.82 -17.85 -20.33
N THR A 131 -12.15 -18.11 -21.46
CA THR A 131 -12.66 -17.99 -22.85
C THR A 131 -13.30 -16.64 -23.24
N LYS A 132 -13.42 -15.69 -22.32
CA LYS A 132 -13.82 -14.31 -22.58
C LYS A 132 -12.62 -13.55 -23.10
N HIS A 133 -12.69 -13.14 -24.37
CA HIS A 133 -11.74 -12.20 -24.97
C HIS A 133 -11.95 -10.79 -24.41
N LEU A 134 -11.48 -10.56 -23.18
CA LEU A 134 -11.33 -9.20 -22.66
C LEU A 134 -10.10 -8.59 -23.32
N THR A 135 -10.28 -7.61 -24.20
CA THR A 135 -9.16 -6.88 -24.81
C THR A 135 -8.46 -6.03 -23.75
N ILE A 136 -7.29 -6.47 -23.27
CA ILE A 136 -6.46 -5.64 -22.39
C ILE A 136 -5.87 -4.51 -23.23
N ASN A 137 -6.23 -3.27 -22.89
CA ASN A 137 -5.56 -2.11 -23.46
C ASN A 137 -4.26 -1.82 -22.69
N TYR A 138 -3.14 -2.40 -23.14
CA TYR A 138 -1.83 -2.24 -22.51
C TYR A 138 -1.36 -0.78 -22.45
N THR A 139 -1.75 0.06 -23.41
CA THR A 139 -1.36 1.48 -23.40
C THR A 139 -2.03 2.24 -22.26
N ASN A 140 -3.32 1.98 -22.03
CA ASN A 140 -4.04 2.56 -20.90
C ASN A 140 -3.55 1.99 -19.56
N LEU A 141 -3.20 0.71 -19.52
CA LEU A 141 -2.62 0.08 -18.34
C LEU A 141 -1.27 0.71 -17.96
N ALA A 142 -0.39 0.91 -18.94
CA ALA A 142 0.89 1.58 -18.71
C ALA A 142 0.70 3.04 -18.24
N LYS A 143 -0.21 3.79 -18.88
CA LYS A 143 -0.52 5.17 -18.48
C LYS A 143 -1.04 5.26 -17.05
N THR A 144 -2.01 4.40 -16.70
CA THR A 144 -2.58 4.36 -15.34
C THR A 144 -1.55 3.93 -14.30
N PHE A 145 -0.66 2.99 -14.65
CA PHE A 145 0.45 2.58 -13.80
C PHE A 145 1.42 3.73 -13.52
N LEU A 146 1.85 4.47 -14.55
CA LEU A 146 2.76 5.60 -14.37
C LEU A 146 2.16 6.68 -13.47
N TRP A 147 0.87 6.97 -13.61
CA TRP A 147 0.17 7.91 -12.74
C TRP A 147 0.06 7.42 -11.30
N GLU A 148 -0.36 6.17 -11.09
CA GLU A 148 -0.41 5.59 -9.75
C GLU A 148 0.98 5.60 -9.09
N MET A 149 2.02 5.18 -9.81
CA MET A 149 3.39 5.14 -9.30
C MET A 149 3.91 6.54 -8.96
N GLY A 150 3.80 7.49 -9.88
CA GLY A 150 4.23 8.86 -9.65
C GLY A 150 3.52 9.52 -8.48
N CYS A 151 2.18 9.49 -8.47
CA CYS A 151 1.39 10.13 -7.41
C CYS A 151 1.60 9.47 -6.05
N THR A 152 1.73 8.14 -6.00
CA THR A 152 1.94 7.40 -4.75
C THR A 152 3.34 7.66 -4.17
N ILE A 153 4.40 7.66 -5.00
CA ILE A 153 5.77 7.97 -4.55
C ILE A 153 5.84 9.39 -3.98
N ILE A 154 5.22 10.37 -4.66
CA ILE A 154 5.17 11.75 -4.20
C ILE A 154 4.45 11.82 -2.84
N LEU A 155 3.29 11.18 -2.70
CA LEU A 155 2.55 11.17 -1.45
C LEU A 155 3.34 10.51 -0.31
N VAL A 156 3.94 9.34 -0.55
CA VAL A 156 4.78 8.64 0.44
C VAL A 156 5.92 9.54 0.90
N THR A 157 6.58 10.23 -0.02
CA THR A 157 7.69 11.13 0.29
C THR A 157 7.23 12.30 1.17
N ILE A 158 6.12 12.94 0.83
CA ILE A 158 5.55 14.05 1.62
C ILE A 158 5.15 13.57 3.02
N LEU A 159 4.37 12.48 3.09
CA LEU A 159 3.88 11.94 4.37
C LEU A 159 5.03 11.45 5.27
N TYR A 160 6.06 10.84 4.70
CA TYR A 160 7.24 10.42 5.45
C TYR A 160 7.89 11.61 6.16
N ASN A 161 8.16 12.69 5.43
CA ASN A 161 8.79 13.89 6.00
C ASN A 161 7.92 14.50 7.10
N ILE A 162 6.60 14.60 6.87
CA ILE A 162 5.65 15.09 7.88
C ILE A 162 5.71 14.21 9.14
N LEU A 163 5.61 12.88 8.99
CA LEU A 163 5.63 11.93 10.11
C LEU A 163 6.92 12.03 10.93
N VAL A 164 8.09 12.12 10.27
CA VAL A 164 9.37 12.27 10.98
C VAL A 164 9.42 13.57 11.78
N LEU A 165 8.89 14.67 11.26
CA LEU A 165 8.82 15.94 11.99
C LEU A 165 7.93 15.81 13.24
N PHE A 166 6.77 15.17 13.13
CA PHE A 166 5.88 14.91 14.26
C PHE A 166 6.52 14.01 15.32
N ILE A 167 7.17 12.93 14.91
CA ILE A 167 7.84 12.01 15.84
C ILE A 167 8.96 12.72 16.61
N LYS A 168 9.80 13.52 15.92
CA LYS A 168 10.87 14.30 16.57
C LYS A 168 10.30 15.30 17.58
N ARG A 169 9.17 15.95 17.27
CA ARG A 169 8.52 16.90 18.18
C ARG A 169 7.97 16.21 19.43
N LEU A 170 7.31 15.07 19.28
CA LEU A 170 6.76 14.30 20.40
C LEU A 170 7.85 13.77 21.33
N GLN A 171 8.98 13.31 20.79
CA GLN A 171 10.11 12.83 21.59
C GLN A 171 10.74 13.93 22.44
N LYS A 172 10.88 15.15 21.90
CA LYS A 172 11.38 16.29 22.67
C LYS A 172 10.50 16.58 23.88
N THR A 173 9.17 16.56 23.73
CA THR A 173 8.25 16.85 24.84
C THR A 173 8.38 15.88 26.01
N ILE A 174 8.68 14.60 25.76
CA ILE A 174 8.81 13.58 26.81
C ILE A 174 10.11 13.73 27.63
N ILE A 175 11.18 14.26 27.03
CA ILE A 175 12.48 14.43 27.71
C ILE A 175 12.46 15.66 28.65
N TYR A 176 11.58 16.63 28.40
CA TYR A 176 11.45 17.86 29.18
C TYR A 176 10.24 17.87 30.14
N SER A 177 9.55 16.74 30.29
CA SER A 177 8.43 16.54 31.25
C SER A 177 8.85 15.59 32.37
#